data_AF-A0A3C1PPM2-F1
#
_entry.id   AF-A0A3C1PPM2-F1
#
_cell.length_a   1.000
_cell.length_b   1.000
_cell.length_c   1.000
_cell.angle_alpha   90.00
_cell.angle_beta   90.00
_cell.angle_gamma   90.00
#
_symmetry.space_group_name_H-M   'P 1'
#
loop_
_entity.id
_entity.type
_entity.pdbx_description
1 polymer ?
#
loop_
_entity_poly.entity_id
_entity_poly.type
_entity_poly.pdbx_seq_one_letter_code
_entity_poly.pdbx_strand_id
1 'polypeptide(L)'
;METYATYGLIAEKLYHLPKTESLKTKINRLIADPKNLFSNYIDIGNGVGLKKHSHRVSEIIPSMLRCKAFYRPAPNLRIMANGNLSVCPLLDSGEGYGTLENNNLVHLLNTMQNTFAYKLHAENRIASYLPYYDTSVFGETYDHICSVRAVLTLIAKEIENAPKLDAKIIKEINLRVAGISGHGIST
;
A
#
# COMPACT_ATOMS: atom_id res chain seq x y z
N MET A 1 4.11 17.51 15.00
CA MET A 1 5.11 18.55 14.65
C MET A 1 6.53 17.99 14.70
N GLU A 2 6.87 17.11 15.65
CA GLU A 2 8.21 16.49 15.75
C GLU A 2 8.63 15.67 14.53
N THR A 3 7.73 14.91 13.91
CA THR A 3 8.06 14.06 12.75
C THR A 3 8.51 14.88 11.53
N TYR A 4 7.89 16.03 11.29
CA TYR A 4 8.26 16.94 10.20
C TYR A 4 9.61 17.61 10.44
N ALA A 5 10.00 17.84 11.70
CA ALA A 5 11.31 18.38 12.05
C ALA A 5 12.42 17.35 11.75
N THR A 6 12.19 16.07 12.06
CA THR A 6 13.13 14.98 11.77
C THR A 6 13.32 14.76 10.27
N TYR A 7 12.24 14.77 9.48
CA TYR A 7 12.34 14.67 8.02
C TYR A 7 13.00 15.91 7.39
N GLY A 8 12.73 17.11 7.92
CA GLY A 8 13.39 18.35 7.51
C GLY A 8 14.91 18.30 7.73
N LEU A 9 15.36 17.79 8.88
CA LEU A 9 16.78 17.62 9.21
C LEU A 9 17.50 16.60 8.30
N ILE A 10 16.82 15.51 7.93
CA ILE A 10 17.37 14.50 7.01
C ILE A 10 17.49 15.07 5.60
N ALA A 11 16.47 15.77 5.11
CA ALA A 11 16.49 16.43 3.81
C ALA A 11 17.55 17.55 3.74
N GLU A 12 17.69 18.35 4.82
CA GLU A 12 18.75 19.37 4.93
C GLU A 12 20.15 18.76 4.80
N LYS A 13 20.39 17.60 5.42
CA LYS A 13 21.69 16.92 5.36
C LYS A 13 21.94 16.26 4.01
N LEU A 14 20.94 15.63 3.40
CA LEU A 14 21.09 14.92 2.12
C LEU A 14 21.23 15.87 0.92
N TYR A 15 20.55 17.02 0.95
CA TYR A 15 20.55 18.00 -0.14
C TYR A 15 21.42 19.22 0.14
N HIS A 16 22.13 19.24 1.28
CA HIS A 16 22.92 20.38 1.75
C HIS A 16 22.16 21.71 1.74
N LEU A 17 20.86 21.68 2.09
CA LEU A 17 20.00 22.86 2.01
C LEU A 17 20.35 23.87 3.12
N PRO A 18 20.31 25.19 2.85
CA PRO A 18 20.62 26.19 3.87
C PRO A 18 19.67 26.12 5.07
N LYS A 19 20.23 26.08 6.29
CA LYS A 19 19.45 26.02 7.54
C LYS A 19 18.50 27.21 7.71
N THR A 20 18.88 28.36 7.14
CA THR A 20 18.13 29.62 7.19
C THR A 20 16.88 29.65 6.30
N GLU A 21 16.73 28.70 5.37
CA GLU A 21 15.54 28.64 4.53
C GLU A 21 14.32 28.11 5.29
N SER A 22 13.14 28.67 4.98
CA SER A 22 11.87 28.18 5.53
C SER A 22 11.57 26.75 5.07
N LEU A 23 10.84 25.98 5.88
CA LEU A 23 10.42 24.61 5.53
C LEU A 23 9.67 24.56 4.19
N LYS A 24 8.80 25.55 3.91
CA LYS A 24 8.06 25.65 2.66
C LYS A 24 8.99 25.82 1.45
N THR A 25 10.03 26.65 1.58
CA THR A 25 11.04 26.86 0.54
C THR A 25 11.83 25.59 0.26
N LYS A 26 12.26 24.89 1.32
CA LYS A 26 12.97 23.60 1.22
C LYS A 26 12.12 22.54 0.49
N ILE A 27 10.83 22.42 0.85
CA ILE A 27 9.88 21.51 0.19
C ILE A 27 9.72 21.86 -1.30
N ASN A 28 9.55 23.13 -1.64
CA ASN A 28 9.39 23.55 -3.04
C ASN A 28 10.63 23.25 -3.89
N ARG A 29 11.84 23.44 -3.35
CA ARG A 29 13.10 23.08 -4.03
C ARG A 29 13.19 21.59 -4.29
N LEU A 30 12.84 20.76 -3.30
CA LEU A 30 12.79 19.32 -3.46
C LEU A 30 11.78 18.92 -4.55
N ILE A 31 10.59 19.52 -4.59
CA ILE A 31 9.55 19.18 -5.59
C ILE A 31 9.99 19.56 -7.00
N ALA A 32 10.71 20.67 -7.12
CA ALA A 32 11.16 21.21 -8.40
C ALA A 32 12.47 20.59 -8.93
N ASP A 33 13.20 19.81 -8.12
CA ASP A 33 14.45 19.19 -8.56
C ASP A 33 14.16 17.99 -9.49
N PRO A 34 14.53 18.06 -10.78
CA PRO A 34 14.23 17.00 -11.75
C PRO A 34 15.06 15.74 -11.52
N LYS A 35 16.11 15.79 -10.69
CA LYS A 35 16.90 14.64 -10.25
C LYS A 35 16.43 14.10 -8.90
N ASN A 36 15.58 14.84 -8.20
CA ASN A 36 14.96 14.37 -6.97
C ASN A 36 13.84 13.41 -7.32
N LEU A 37 14.16 12.13 -7.28
CA LEU A 37 13.14 11.12 -7.06
C LEU A 37 12.60 11.37 -5.65
N PHE A 38 11.43 12.01 -5.55
CA PHE A 38 10.65 12.03 -4.32
C PHE A 38 10.34 10.59 -3.97
N SER A 39 11.25 10.04 -3.21
CA SER A 39 11.33 8.63 -2.97
C SER A 39 11.27 8.53 -1.46
N ASN A 40 10.19 7.92 -0.98
CA ASN A 40 9.96 7.67 0.44
C ASN A 40 10.95 6.60 0.95
N TYR A 41 12.22 6.65 0.52
CA TYR A 41 13.08 5.49 0.21
C TYR A 41 13.59 4.70 1.39
N ILE A 42 13.21 5.04 2.61
CA ILE A 42 13.72 4.36 3.78
C ILE A 42 12.57 4.25 4.77
N ASP A 43 11.75 3.22 4.61
CA ASP A 43 11.01 2.66 5.73
C ASP A 43 12.00 1.76 6.50
N ILE A 44 12.89 2.38 7.27
CA ILE A 44 13.71 1.67 8.27
C ILE A 44 12.89 1.64 9.56
N GLY A 45 12.38 0.45 9.87
CA GLY A 45 11.58 0.19 11.05
C GLY A 45 10.10 0.48 10.80
N ASN A 46 9.26 -0.44 11.28
CA ASN A 46 7.81 -0.30 11.24
C ASN A 46 7.40 1.13 11.63
N GLY A 47 6.80 1.88 10.71
CA GLY A 47 6.20 3.20 10.96
C GLY A 47 4.97 3.14 11.89
N VAL A 48 5.06 2.44 13.03
CA VAL A 48 4.01 2.26 14.06
C VAL A 48 3.77 3.55 14.87
N GLY A 49 4.50 4.63 14.59
CA GLY A 49 4.48 5.86 15.37
C GLY A 49 3.60 7.01 14.83
N LEU A 50 2.87 6.81 13.73
CA LEU A 50 1.96 7.84 13.22
C LEU A 50 0.61 7.72 13.95
N LYS A 51 0.16 8.84 14.54
CA LYS A 51 -1.03 8.97 15.39
C LYS A 51 -2.20 8.06 14.98
N LYS A 52 -2.71 7.29 15.94
CA LYS A 52 -3.96 6.52 15.89
C LYS A 52 -5.15 7.47 15.71
N HIS A 53 -5.45 7.85 14.48
CA HIS A 53 -6.79 8.32 14.15
C HIS A 53 -7.58 7.10 13.69
N SER A 54 -8.47 6.63 14.56
CA SER A 54 -9.42 5.59 14.23
C SER A 54 -10.47 6.21 13.30
N HIS A 55 -10.50 5.76 12.05
CA HIS A 55 -11.44 6.20 11.02
C HIS A 55 -12.51 5.13 10.82
N ARG A 56 -13.75 5.52 10.51
CA ARG A 56 -14.82 4.55 10.26
C ARG A 56 -14.76 4.04 8.82
N VAL A 57 -14.98 2.74 8.63
CA VAL A 57 -15.07 2.11 7.29
C VAL A 57 -16.21 2.74 6.48
N SER A 58 -17.30 3.14 7.13
CA SER A 58 -18.45 3.81 6.49
C SER A 58 -18.13 5.19 5.90
N GLU A 59 -17.00 5.81 6.28
CA GLU A 59 -16.56 7.12 5.80
C GLU A 59 -15.63 7.01 4.57
N ILE A 60 -15.31 5.79 4.13
CA ILE A 60 -14.43 5.56 2.99
C ILE A 60 -15.15 5.96 1.69
N ILE A 61 -14.62 6.97 1.01
CA ILE A 61 -15.02 7.30 -0.35
C ILE A 61 -14.16 6.53 -1.37
N PRO A 62 -14.70 6.15 -2.55
CA PRO A 62 -13.99 5.34 -3.54
C PRO A 62 -12.59 5.85 -3.93
N SER A 63 -12.41 7.17 -4.03
CA SER A 63 -11.14 7.80 -4.39
C SER A 63 -10.04 7.56 -3.34
N MET A 64 -10.39 7.28 -2.09
CA MET A 64 -9.45 6.93 -1.03
C MET A 64 -8.88 5.52 -1.19
N LEU A 65 -9.53 4.61 -1.91
CA LEU A 65 -9.06 3.23 -2.03
C LEU A 65 -8.00 3.06 -3.12
N ARG A 66 -7.93 4.00 -4.06
CA ARG A 66 -6.93 3.99 -5.13
C ARG A 66 -5.53 4.27 -4.60
N CYS A 67 -4.59 3.35 -4.79
CA CYS A 67 -3.19 3.55 -4.44
C CYS A 67 -2.32 3.75 -5.68
N LYS A 68 -1.79 4.97 -5.87
CA LYS A 68 -0.91 5.33 -7.00
C LYS A 68 0.42 4.56 -7.01
N ALA A 69 0.85 4.01 -5.87
CA ALA A 69 2.12 3.28 -5.79
C ALA A 69 2.17 2.06 -6.73
N PHE A 70 1.03 1.45 -7.05
CA PHE A 70 0.97 0.27 -7.91
C PHE A 70 1.20 0.54 -9.41
N TYR A 71 1.00 1.78 -9.88
CA TYR A 71 1.00 2.10 -11.32
C TYR A 71 1.67 3.43 -11.68
N ARG A 72 2.34 4.10 -10.75
CA ARG A 72 3.08 5.34 -11.06
C ARG A 72 4.29 5.06 -11.96
N PRO A 73 4.70 6.02 -12.80
CA PRO A 73 6.03 5.99 -13.43
C PRO A 73 7.09 5.90 -12.33
N ALA A 74 8.05 4.98 -12.45
CA ALA A 74 9.05 4.66 -11.43
C ALA A 74 8.44 4.23 -10.06
N PRO A 75 7.79 3.06 -9.98
CA PRO A 75 7.33 2.53 -8.70
C PRO A 75 8.52 2.20 -7.79
N ASN A 76 8.36 2.43 -6.48
CA ASN A 76 9.32 1.91 -5.51
C ASN A 76 9.08 0.42 -5.37
N LEU A 77 10.08 -0.39 -5.71
CA LEU A 77 9.98 -1.82 -5.63
C LEU A 77 10.73 -2.33 -4.41
N ARG A 78 10.11 -3.28 -3.73
CA ARG A 78 10.66 -4.02 -2.62
C ARG A 78 10.87 -5.46 -3.06
N ILE A 79 12.05 -5.99 -2.75
CA ILE A 79 12.31 -7.42 -2.78
C ILE A 79 11.98 -7.96 -1.38
N MET A 80 11.03 -8.87 -1.30
CA MET A 80 10.63 -9.55 -0.07
C MET A 80 11.62 -10.65 0.28
N ALA A 81 11.59 -11.14 1.53
CA ALA A 81 12.52 -12.17 2.00
C ALA A 81 12.47 -13.48 1.18
N ASN A 82 11.33 -13.77 0.54
CA ASN A 82 11.13 -14.92 -0.33
C ASN A 82 11.42 -14.65 -1.82
N GLY A 83 12.11 -13.55 -2.15
CA GLY A 83 12.45 -13.19 -3.52
C GLY A 83 11.32 -12.55 -4.34
N ASN A 84 10.12 -12.36 -3.77
CA ASN A 84 9.03 -11.68 -4.47
C ASN A 84 9.25 -10.17 -4.59
N LEU A 85 8.83 -9.62 -5.72
CA LEU A 85 8.84 -8.19 -6.00
C LEU A 85 7.46 -7.59 -5.72
N SER A 86 7.38 -6.54 -4.89
CA SER A 86 6.13 -5.85 -4.55
C SER A 86 6.34 -4.34 -4.41
N VAL A 87 5.26 -3.56 -4.43
CA VAL A 87 5.27 -2.12 -4.11
C VAL A 87 4.76 -1.81 -2.72
N CYS A 88 4.01 -2.73 -2.11
CA CYS A 88 3.27 -2.48 -0.87
C CYS A 88 3.86 -3.34 0.25
N PRO A 89 4.33 -2.73 1.35
CA PRO A 89 4.86 -3.49 2.48
C PRO A 89 3.77 -4.22 3.28
N LEU A 90 2.50 -3.87 3.09
CA LEU A 90 1.36 -4.49 3.75
C LEU A 90 0.75 -5.66 2.96
N LEU A 91 1.23 -5.91 1.74
CA LEU A 91 0.84 -7.10 0.98
C LEU A 91 1.76 -8.26 1.36
N ASP A 92 1.17 -9.44 1.55
CA ASP A 92 1.88 -10.63 2.00
C ASP A 92 2.75 -11.26 0.90
N SER A 93 3.61 -12.18 1.31
CA SER A 93 4.45 -13.00 0.46
C SER A 93 3.61 -13.79 -0.56
N GLY A 94 3.80 -13.45 -1.84
CA GLY A 94 3.03 -14.05 -2.95
C GLY A 94 2.16 -13.02 -3.67
N GLU A 95 1.96 -11.86 -3.04
CA GLU A 95 1.27 -10.72 -3.60
C GLU A 95 2.26 -9.69 -4.15
N GLY A 96 2.09 -9.27 -5.40
CA GLY A 96 3.00 -8.33 -6.04
C GLY A 96 3.13 -8.57 -7.54
N TYR A 97 4.38 -8.59 -8.02
CA TYR A 97 4.74 -8.63 -9.44
C TYR A 97 5.42 -9.93 -9.87
N GLY A 98 5.64 -10.87 -8.94
CA GLY A 98 6.28 -12.17 -9.20
C GLY A 98 7.58 -12.37 -8.41
N THR A 99 8.20 -13.54 -8.57
CA THR A 99 9.45 -13.94 -7.89
C THR A 99 10.67 -13.79 -8.80
N LEU A 100 11.79 -13.36 -8.20
CA LEU A 100 13.11 -13.33 -8.85
C LEU A 100 13.75 -14.72 -8.98
N GLU A 101 13.22 -15.75 -8.30
CA GLU A 101 13.73 -17.12 -8.40
C GLU A 101 13.50 -17.71 -9.80
N ASN A 102 12.35 -17.39 -10.40
CA ASN A 102 11.91 -17.95 -11.68
C ASN A 102 12.02 -16.95 -12.85
N ASN A 103 12.25 -15.67 -12.57
CA ASN A 103 12.24 -14.60 -13.57
C ASN A 103 13.35 -13.60 -13.29
N ASN A 104 13.97 -13.05 -14.32
CA ASN A 104 14.87 -11.92 -14.14
C ASN A 104 14.10 -10.63 -13.84
N LEU A 105 14.76 -9.67 -13.17
CA LEU A 105 14.15 -8.40 -12.78
C LEU A 105 13.55 -7.64 -13.98
N VAL A 106 14.25 -7.59 -15.11
CA VAL A 106 13.78 -6.88 -16.32
C VAL A 106 12.48 -7.48 -16.85
N HIS A 107 12.34 -8.80 -16.82
CA HIS A 107 11.10 -9.48 -17.20
C HIS A 107 9.95 -9.09 -16.26
N LEU A 108 10.17 -9.13 -14.95
CA LEU A 108 9.16 -8.75 -13.97
C LEU A 108 8.71 -7.30 -14.18
N LEU A 109 9.66 -6.37 -14.38
CA LEU A 109 9.37 -4.96 -14.67
C LEU A 109 8.51 -4.76 -15.92
N ASN A 110 8.81 -5.48 -17.00
CA ASN A 110 8.10 -5.38 -18.27
C ASN A 110 6.72 -6.08 -18.27
N THR A 111 6.41 -6.83 -17.21
CA THR A 111 5.15 -7.58 -17.07
C THR A 111 4.32 -7.14 -15.87
N MET A 112 4.77 -6.14 -15.10
CA MET A 112 4.07 -5.65 -13.90
C MET A 112 2.61 -5.28 -14.18
N GLN A 113 2.35 -4.64 -15.32
CA GLN A 113 1.02 -4.21 -15.75
C GLN A 113 0.04 -5.37 -15.95
N ASN A 114 0.55 -6.59 -16.10
CA ASN A 114 -0.27 -7.77 -16.27
C ASN A 114 -0.76 -8.34 -14.93
N THR A 115 -0.16 -7.93 -13.81
CA THR A 115 -0.51 -8.50 -12.51
C THR A 115 -1.85 -7.99 -12.01
N PHE A 116 -2.50 -8.84 -11.22
CA PHE A 116 -3.81 -8.54 -10.66
C PHE A 116 -3.81 -7.23 -9.86
N ALA A 117 -2.83 -7.07 -8.96
CA ALA A 117 -2.72 -5.88 -8.13
C ALA A 117 -2.49 -4.60 -8.95
N TYR A 118 -1.71 -4.67 -10.03
CA TYR A 118 -1.56 -3.51 -10.92
C TYR A 118 -2.90 -3.10 -11.52
N LYS A 119 -3.59 -4.04 -12.19
CA LYS A 119 -4.86 -3.77 -12.88
C LYS A 119 -5.91 -3.26 -11.90
N LEU A 120 -6.04 -3.91 -10.75
CA LEU A 120 -6.99 -3.53 -9.70
C LEU A 120 -6.86 -2.05 -9.30
N HIS A 121 -5.62 -1.56 -9.12
CA HIS A 121 -5.36 -0.19 -8.70
C HIS A 121 -5.29 0.82 -9.85
N ALA A 122 -4.75 0.42 -11.01
CA ALA A 122 -4.64 1.26 -12.19
C ALA A 122 -6.02 1.58 -12.79
N GLU A 123 -6.89 0.57 -12.88
CA GLU A 123 -8.24 0.63 -13.44
C GLU A 123 -9.28 1.12 -12.41
N ASN A 124 -8.85 1.50 -11.20
CA ASN A 124 -9.72 1.97 -10.12
C ASN A 124 -10.84 0.97 -9.74
N ARG A 125 -10.57 -0.32 -9.85
CA ARG A 125 -11.53 -1.40 -9.55
C ARG A 125 -11.59 -1.75 -8.08
N ILE A 126 -10.58 -1.40 -7.28
CA ILE A 126 -10.54 -1.74 -5.84
C ILE A 126 -11.80 -1.31 -5.07
N ALA A 127 -12.41 -0.18 -5.43
CA ALA A 127 -13.60 0.32 -4.74
C ALA A 127 -14.84 -0.56 -4.94
N SER A 128 -14.94 -1.31 -6.04
CA SER A 128 -16.05 -2.24 -6.26
C SER A 128 -16.03 -3.42 -5.29
N TYR A 129 -14.91 -3.64 -4.60
CA TYR A 129 -14.76 -4.72 -3.64
C TYR A 129 -15.09 -4.32 -2.19
N LEU A 130 -15.30 -3.03 -1.92
CA LEU A 130 -15.68 -2.54 -0.59
C LEU A 130 -16.94 -3.20 -0.02
N PRO A 131 -18.01 -3.48 -0.80
CA PRO A 131 -19.19 -4.18 -0.30
C PRO A 131 -18.93 -5.60 0.23
N TYR A 132 -17.80 -6.21 -0.12
CA TYR A 132 -17.42 -7.53 0.36
C TYR A 132 -16.56 -7.51 1.63
N TYR A 133 -16.21 -6.32 2.12
CA TYR A 133 -15.49 -6.14 3.38
C TYR A 133 -16.44 -6.39 4.56
N ASP A 134 -16.19 -7.44 5.34
CA ASP A 134 -17.00 -7.80 6.49
C ASP A 134 -16.49 -7.09 7.77
N THR A 135 -17.20 -6.06 8.21
CA THR A 135 -16.85 -5.33 9.44
C THR A 135 -16.99 -6.17 10.70
N SER A 136 -17.72 -7.29 10.67
CA SER A 136 -17.76 -8.24 11.79
C SER A 136 -16.47 -9.05 11.94
N VAL A 137 -15.65 -9.11 10.87
CA VAL A 137 -14.35 -9.79 10.86
C VAL A 137 -13.21 -8.80 11.12
N PHE A 138 -13.22 -7.67 10.42
CA PHE A 138 -12.11 -6.71 10.43
C PHE A 138 -12.32 -5.49 11.35
N GLY A 139 -13.53 -5.34 11.91
CA GLY A 139 -13.92 -4.16 12.68
C GLY A 139 -14.49 -3.04 11.82
N GLU A 140 -15.20 -2.13 12.50
CA GLU A 140 -15.82 -0.95 11.89
C GLU A 140 -14.85 0.20 11.67
N THR A 141 -13.64 0.11 12.24
CA THR A 141 -12.65 1.18 12.21
C THR A 141 -11.29 0.71 11.71
N TYR A 142 -10.53 1.62 11.12
CA TYR A 142 -9.17 1.38 10.66
C TYR A 142 -8.24 2.52 11.10
N ASP A 143 -6.97 2.19 11.35
CA ASP A 143 -5.94 3.17 11.72
C ASP A 143 -5.36 3.88 10.48
N HIS A 144 -5.23 3.16 9.35
CA HIS A 144 -4.71 3.72 8.12
C HIS A 144 -5.38 3.11 6.88
N ILE A 145 -5.69 3.93 5.88
CA ILE A 145 -6.40 3.50 4.66
C ILE A 145 -5.65 2.40 3.90
N CYS A 146 -4.31 2.38 3.99
CA CYS A 146 -3.52 1.33 3.33
C CYS A 146 -3.79 -0.07 3.88
N SER A 147 -4.15 -0.22 5.15
CA SER A 147 -4.56 -1.53 5.70
C SER A 147 -5.84 -2.02 5.03
N VAL A 148 -6.84 -1.15 4.89
CA VAL A 148 -8.08 -1.48 4.17
C VAL A 148 -7.78 -1.83 2.71
N ARG A 149 -6.90 -1.07 2.05
CA ARG A 149 -6.51 -1.36 0.65
C ARG A 149 -5.81 -2.71 0.51
N ALA A 150 -4.96 -3.10 1.45
CA ALA A 150 -4.29 -4.39 1.45
C ALA A 150 -5.32 -5.53 1.61
N VAL A 151 -6.21 -5.42 2.59
CA VAL A 151 -7.32 -6.36 2.83
C VAL A 151 -8.21 -6.47 1.59
N LEU A 152 -8.65 -5.35 1.01
CA LEU A 152 -9.49 -5.34 -0.19
C LEU A 152 -8.78 -5.92 -1.41
N THR A 153 -7.46 -5.77 -1.53
CA THR A 153 -6.70 -6.38 -2.63
C THR A 153 -6.72 -7.91 -2.52
N LEU A 154 -6.59 -8.44 -1.30
CA LEU A 154 -6.67 -9.88 -1.03
C LEU A 154 -8.09 -10.41 -1.23
N ILE A 155 -9.10 -9.72 -0.70
CA ILE A 155 -10.52 -10.07 -0.91
C ILE A 155 -10.85 -10.08 -2.41
N ALA A 156 -10.42 -9.06 -3.16
CA ALA A 156 -10.67 -8.98 -4.59
C ALA A 156 -10.10 -10.19 -5.35
N LYS A 157 -8.87 -10.59 -5.02
CA LYS A 157 -8.22 -11.74 -5.64
C LYS A 157 -8.98 -13.04 -5.38
N GLU A 158 -9.41 -13.26 -4.16
CA GLU A 158 -10.18 -14.45 -3.77
C GLU A 158 -11.57 -14.47 -4.43
N ILE A 159 -12.23 -13.32 -4.52
CA ILE A 159 -13.55 -13.18 -5.15
C ILE A 159 -13.48 -13.49 -6.65
N GLU A 160 -12.46 -13.00 -7.35
CA GLU A 160 -12.29 -13.23 -8.79
C GLU A 160 -11.97 -14.70 -9.13
N ASN A 161 -11.42 -15.45 -8.16
CA ASN A 161 -11.16 -16.87 -8.28
C ASN A 161 -12.34 -17.75 -7.83
N ALA A 162 -13.37 -17.18 -7.20
CA ALA A 162 -14.49 -17.93 -6.68
C ALA A 162 -15.47 -18.28 -7.83
N PRO A 163 -15.81 -19.57 -8.04
CA PRO A 163 -16.72 -19.98 -9.12
C PRO A 163 -18.17 -19.50 -8.91
N LYS A 164 -18.55 -19.25 -7.64
CA LYS A 164 -19.83 -18.70 -7.25
C LYS A 164 -19.65 -17.85 -6.00
N LEU A 165 -20.40 -16.75 -5.92
CA LEU A 165 -20.42 -15.88 -4.75
C LEU A 165 -21.77 -16.02 -4.04
N ASP A 166 -21.70 -16.35 -2.76
CA ASP A 166 -22.81 -16.23 -1.83
C ASP A 166 -22.29 -15.69 -0.49
N ALA A 167 -23.21 -15.37 0.43
CA ALA A 167 -22.84 -14.78 1.71
C ALA A 167 -21.91 -15.68 2.54
N LYS A 168 -22.01 -17.01 2.40
CA LYS A 168 -21.16 -17.95 3.12
C LYS A 168 -19.73 -17.90 2.57
N ILE A 169 -19.58 -17.96 1.25
CA ILE A 169 -18.28 -17.88 0.57
C ILE A 169 -17.60 -16.54 0.84
N ILE A 170 -18.34 -15.43 0.79
CA ILE A 170 -17.79 -14.10 1.11
C ILE A 170 -17.26 -14.07 2.55
N LYS A 171 -18.01 -14.63 3.51
CA LYS A 171 -17.56 -14.70 4.91
C LYS A 171 -16.31 -15.57 5.09
N GLU A 172 -16.25 -16.72 4.42
CA GLU A 172 -15.07 -17.60 4.43
C GLU A 172 -13.83 -16.91 3.84
N ILE A 173 -14.00 -16.13 2.76
CA ILE A 173 -12.94 -15.31 2.17
C ILE A 173 -12.45 -14.27 3.18
N ASN A 174 -13.36 -13.52 3.82
CA ASN A 174 -12.98 -12.50 4.81
C ASN A 174 -12.20 -13.11 5.98
N LEU A 175 -12.64 -14.25 6.52
CA LEU A 175 -11.93 -14.95 7.60
C LEU A 175 -10.54 -15.43 7.17
N ARG A 176 -10.40 -15.96 5.96
CA ARG A 176 -9.09 -16.37 5.41
C ARG A 176 -8.16 -15.18 5.24
N VAL A 177 -8.66 -14.09 4.68
CA VAL A 177 -7.90 -12.84 4.50
C VAL A 177 -7.50 -12.23 5.84
N ALA A 178 -8.35 -12.30 6.87
CA ALA A 178 -8.00 -11.86 8.22
C ALA A 178 -6.81 -12.67 8.78
N GLY A 179 -6.82 -13.99 8.57
CA GLY A 179 -5.71 -14.86 8.96
C GLY A 179 -4.39 -14.53 8.24
N ILE A 180 -4.44 -14.21 6.95
CA ILE A 180 -3.26 -13.86 6.14
C ILE A 180 -2.74 -12.46 6.48
N SER A 181 -3.63 -11.47 6.57
CA SER A 181 -3.25 -10.07 6.77
C SER A 181 -2.86 -9.75 8.21
N GLY A 182 -3.18 -10.62 9.17
CA GLY A 182 -3.03 -10.32 10.61
C GLY A 182 -3.94 -9.17 11.08
N HIS A 183 -4.91 -8.76 10.26
CA HIS A 183 -5.91 -7.75 10.58
C HIS A 183 -7.23 -8.49 10.79
N GLY A 184 -7.54 -8.84 12.03
CA GLY A 184 -8.82 -9.42 12.41
C GLY A 184 -9.15 -8.98 13.82
N ILE A 185 -10.43 -8.89 14.16
CA ILE A 185 -10.80 -8.75 15.57
C ILE A 185 -10.32 -10.02 16.27
N SER A 186 -9.39 -9.89 17.21
CA SER A 186 -9.07 -10.99 18.12
C SER A 186 -10.33 -11.30 18.93
N THR A 187 -10.93 -12.46 18.67
CA THR A 187 -11.93 -13.07 19.55
C THR A 187 -11.28 -13.55 20.83
#